data_AF-A0A3S4HM35-F1
#
_entry.id   AF-A0A3S4HM35-F1
#
_cell.length_a   1.000
_cell.length_b   1.000
_cell.length_c   1.000
_cell.angle_alpha   90.00
_cell.angle_beta   90.00
_cell.angle_gamma   90.00
#
_symmetry.space_group_name_H-M   'P 1'
#
loop_
_entity.id
_entity.type
_entity.pdbx_description
1 polymer ?
#
loop_
_entity_poly.entity_id
_entity_poly.type
_entity_poly.pdbx_seq_one_letter_code
_entity_poly.pdbx_strand_id
1 'polypeptide(L)'
;MDNHVVVGVGNIYANESLFHAGISPARAACDLSRADCDRLAAEIKAVLRRAIDAGGSTLRDFVDSEGKPGYFQQTYMVYNRQEEPCRLCGTPIRQIRQGQRSTYYCPLCQP
;
A
#
# COMPACT_ATOMS: atom_id res chain seq x y z
N MET A 1 -3.21 -9.86 -5.93
CA MET A 1 -4.23 -8.81 -6.12
C MET A 1 -5.27 -9.37 -7.05
N ASP A 2 -6.48 -9.59 -6.56
CA ASP A 2 -7.56 -10.23 -7.33
C ASP A 2 -8.78 -9.31 -7.32
N ASN A 3 -9.16 -8.84 -8.51
CA ASN A 3 -10.30 -7.94 -8.68
C ASN A 3 -11.64 -8.64 -8.42
N HIS A 4 -11.68 -9.98 -8.36
CA HIS A 4 -12.86 -10.71 -7.89
C HIS A 4 -13.07 -10.58 -6.37
N VAL A 5 -12.02 -10.27 -5.61
CA VAL A 5 -12.09 -10.15 -4.15
C VAL A 5 -12.39 -8.71 -3.74
N VAL A 6 -11.69 -7.74 -4.32
CA VAL A 6 -11.94 -6.31 -4.08
C VAL A 6 -11.51 -5.47 -5.28
N VAL A 7 -12.38 -4.58 -5.73
CA VAL A 7 -12.08 -3.62 -6.81
C VAL A 7 -11.56 -2.30 -6.24
N GLY A 8 -10.78 -1.56 -7.03
CA GLY A 8 -10.26 -0.24 -6.65
C GLY A 8 -8.98 -0.25 -5.81
N VAL A 9 -8.54 -1.41 -5.31
CA VAL A 9 -7.25 -1.55 -4.60
C VAL A 9 -6.13 -1.83 -5.61
N GLY A 10 -5.53 -0.75 -6.13
CA GLY A 10 -4.33 -0.77 -6.95
C GLY A 10 -3.06 -1.14 -6.18
N ASN A 11 -1.94 -1.35 -6.89
CA ASN A 11 -0.69 -1.85 -6.28
C ASN A 11 -0.21 -0.93 -5.16
N ILE A 12 -0.30 0.39 -5.34
CA ILE A 12 0.03 1.38 -4.31
C ILE A 12 -0.75 1.12 -3.03
N TYR A 13 -2.08 1.09 -3.12
CA TYR A 13 -2.95 0.94 -1.95
C TYR A 13 -2.75 -0.41 -1.27
N ALA A 14 -2.49 -1.48 -2.01
CA ALA A 14 -2.18 -2.78 -1.41
C ALA A 14 -0.90 -2.73 -0.56
N ASN A 15 0.17 -2.12 -1.08
CA ASN A 15 1.44 -1.98 -0.36
C ASN A 15 1.29 -1.14 0.92
N GLU A 16 0.65 0.03 0.80
CA GLU A 16 0.44 0.93 1.94
C GLU A 16 -0.50 0.32 2.99
N SER A 17 -1.56 -0.38 2.58
CA SER A 17 -2.50 -1.01 3.51
C SER A 17 -1.85 -2.16 4.28
N LEU A 18 -1.04 -3.00 3.62
CA LEU A 18 -0.29 -4.06 4.28
C LEU A 18 0.73 -3.51 5.28
N PHE A 19 1.37 -2.39 4.94
CA PHE A 19 2.30 -1.71 5.84
C PHE A 19 1.58 -1.17 7.09
N HIS A 20 0.47 -0.47 6.92
CA HIS A 20 -0.31 0.03 8.05
C HIS A 20 -0.91 -1.09 8.90
N ALA A 21 -1.31 -2.20 8.27
CA ALA A 21 -1.79 -3.37 8.98
C ALA A 21 -0.66 -4.17 9.67
N GLY A 22 0.61 -3.89 9.37
CA GLY A 22 1.75 -4.65 9.88
C GLY A 22 1.77 -6.10 9.41
N ILE A 23 1.32 -6.36 8.18
CA ILE A 23 1.21 -7.71 7.60
C ILE A 23 2.25 -7.87 6.49
N SER A 24 3.07 -8.92 6.57
CA SER A 24 4.00 -9.25 5.49
C SER A 24 3.27 -9.56 4.17
N PRO A 25 3.71 -8.98 3.04
CA PRO A 25 3.15 -9.33 1.73
C PRO A 25 3.47 -10.76 1.29
N ALA A 26 4.45 -11.41 1.94
CA ALA A 26 4.82 -12.80 1.66
C ALA A 26 4.04 -13.81 2.49
N ARG A 27 3.27 -13.36 3.51
CA ARG A 27 2.42 -14.23 4.33
C ARG A 27 1.28 -14.80 3.47
N ALA A 28 1.05 -16.11 3.57
CA ALA A 28 -0.04 -16.73 2.84
C ALA A 28 -1.39 -16.21 3.37
N ALA A 29 -2.34 -15.95 2.47
CA ALA A 29 -3.64 -15.41 2.85
C ALA A 29 -4.43 -16.33 3.80
N CYS A 30 -4.24 -17.65 3.68
CA CYS A 30 -4.86 -18.64 4.57
C CYS A 30 -4.33 -18.60 6.01
N ASP A 31 -3.17 -17.98 6.23
CA ASP A 31 -2.55 -17.90 7.55
C ASP A 31 -2.99 -16.66 8.31
N LEU A 32 -3.78 -15.77 7.69
CA LEU A 32 -4.30 -14.57 8.34
C LEU A 32 -5.43 -14.93 9.30
N SER A 33 -5.29 -14.45 10.54
CA SER A 33 -6.37 -14.56 11.51
C SER A 33 -7.56 -13.67 11.12
N ARG A 34 -8.74 -13.95 11.68
CA ARG A 34 -9.89 -13.05 11.50
C ARG A 34 -9.58 -11.61 11.92
N ALA A 35 -8.84 -11.44 13.02
CA ALA A 35 -8.41 -10.14 13.50
C ALA A 35 -7.45 -9.43 12.53
N ASP A 36 -6.54 -10.18 11.88
CA ASP A 36 -5.67 -9.63 10.84
C ASP A 36 -6.49 -9.16 9.63
N CYS A 37 -7.48 -9.94 9.21
CA CYS A 37 -8.38 -9.58 8.11
C CYS A 37 -9.21 -8.32 8.44
N ASP A 38 -9.78 -8.24 9.64
CA ASP A 38 -10.57 -7.09 10.08
C ASP A 38 -9.69 -5.82 10.13
N ARG A 39 -8.46 -5.94 10.64
CA ARG A 39 -7.47 -4.86 10.66
C ARG A 39 -7.07 -4.44 9.24
N LEU A 40 -6.77 -5.39 8.36
CA LEU A 40 -6.42 -5.10 6.97
C LEU A 40 -7.58 -4.38 6.24
N ALA A 41 -8.82 -4.83 6.45
CA ALA A 41 -9.99 -4.20 5.84
C ALA A 41 -10.21 -2.76 6.34
N ALA A 42 -9.95 -2.49 7.63
CA ALA A 42 -9.99 -1.14 8.18
C ALA A 42 -8.91 -0.25 7.57
N GLU A 43 -7.67 -0.74 7.47
CA GLU A 43 -6.55 0.01 6.90
C GLU A 43 -6.73 0.28 5.40
N ILE A 44 -7.26 -0.67 4.62
CA ILE A 44 -7.60 -0.45 3.21
C ILE A 44 -8.56 0.73 3.07
N LYS A 45 -9.63 0.77 3.87
CA LYS A 45 -10.60 1.87 3.85
C LYS A 45 -9.95 3.20 4.25
N ALA A 46 -9.09 3.18 5.27
CA ALA A 46 -8.39 4.37 5.73
C ALA A 46 -7.42 4.93 4.66
N VAL A 47 -6.61 4.06 4.04
CA VAL A 47 -5.69 4.43 2.97
C VAL A 47 -6.44 4.99 1.75
N LEU A 48 -7.52 4.33 1.33
CA LEU A 48 -8.35 4.81 0.22
C LEU A 48 -9.03 6.14 0.56
N ARG A 49 -9.53 6.31 1.79
CA ARG A 49 -10.11 7.59 2.24
C ARG A 49 -9.07 8.71 2.19
N ARG A 50 -7.87 8.50 2.77
CA ARG A 50 -6.77 9.47 2.70
C ARG A 50 -6.40 9.81 1.26
N ALA A 51 -6.42 8.82 0.37
CA ALA A 51 -6.15 9.04 -1.04
C ALA A 51 -7.23 9.90 -1.71
N ILE A 52 -8.51 9.66 -1.44
CA ILE A 52 -9.62 10.47 -1.94
C ILE A 52 -9.51 11.91 -1.40
N ASP A 53 -9.29 12.06 -0.09
CA ASP A 53 -9.17 13.36 0.57
C ASP A 53 -7.98 14.17 0.04
N ALA A 54 -6.90 13.49 -0.38
CA ALA A 54 -5.71 14.11 -0.99
C ALA A 54 -5.87 14.42 -2.50
N GLY A 55 -7.07 14.26 -3.08
CA GLY A 55 -7.34 14.49 -4.50
C GLY A 55 -7.00 13.32 -5.42
N GLY A 56 -6.85 12.10 -4.87
CA GLY A 56 -6.50 10.89 -5.60
C GLY A 56 -4.99 10.63 -5.70
N SER A 57 -4.62 9.45 -6.20
CA SER A 57 -3.24 9.16 -6.62
C SER A 57 -3.11 9.41 -8.12
N THR A 58 -2.34 10.42 -8.49
CA THR A 58 -1.94 10.70 -9.88
C THR A 58 -0.96 9.61 -10.30
N LEU A 59 -1.44 8.45 -10.67
CA LEU A 59 -0.62 7.41 -11.27
C LEU A 59 -0.47 7.74 -12.75
N ARG A 60 0.56 8.53 -13.08
CA ARG A 60 1.11 8.89 -14.41
C ARG A 60 0.17 9.42 -15.50
N ASP A 61 -1.11 9.06 -15.54
CA ASP A 61 -2.05 9.36 -16.62
C ASP A 61 -3.40 9.93 -16.14
N PHE A 62 -3.59 10.14 -14.83
CA PHE A 62 -4.85 10.65 -14.29
C PHE A 62 -4.64 12.02 -13.63
N VAL A 63 -4.72 13.08 -14.42
CA VAL A 63 -4.86 14.45 -13.92
C VAL A 63 -6.28 14.69 -13.43
N ASP A 64 -6.45 15.49 -12.37
CA ASP A 64 -7.78 15.96 -12.01
C ASP A 64 -8.39 16.80 -13.16
N SER A 65 -9.66 17.17 -13.05
CA SER A 65 -10.35 18.03 -14.02
C SER A 65 -9.70 19.40 -14.22
N GLU A 66 -8.74 19.79 -13.38
CA GLU A 66 -7.97 21.04 -13.46
C GLU A 66 -6.51 20.84 -13.94
N GLY A 67 -6.08 19.61 -14.26
CA GLY A 67 -4.73 19.33 -14.74
C GLY A 67 -3.65 19.20 -13.64
N LYS A 68 -4.01 19.20 -12.35
CA LYS A 68 -3.02 19.15 -11.26
C LYS A 68 -2.67 17.71 -10.89
N PRO A 69 -1.39 17.42 -10.60
CA PRO A 69 -1.02 16.16 -9.99
C PRO A 69 -1.52 16.13 -8.54
N GLY A 70 -2.51 15.27 -8.26
CA GLY A 70 -2.89 14.84 -6.92
C GLY A 70 -1.70 14.57 -5.99
N TYR A 71 -1.84 15.06 -4.75
CA TYR A 71 -0.75 15.21 -3.77
C TYR A 71 -0.36 13.93 -3.04
N PHE A 72 -1.07 12.82 -3.28
CA PHE A 72 -0.87 11.55 -2.58
C PHE A 72 0.54 10.94 -2.76
N GLN A 73 1.28 11.35 -3.81
CA GLN A 73 2.65 10.88 -4.03
C GLN A 73 3.62 11.24 -2.90
N GLN A 74 3.38 12.31 -2.14
CA GLN A 74 4.29 12.75 -1.07
C GLN A 74 4.12 11.94 0.25
N THR A 75 3.05 11.14 0.38
CA THR A 75 2.68 10.48 1.64
C THR A 75 3.04 8.99 1.73
N TYR A 76 3.68 8.39 0.71
CA TYR A 76 3.97 6.95 0.73
C TYR A 76 4.89 6.53 1.88
N MET A 77 4.47 5.48 2.60
CA MET A 77 5.27 4.87 3.65
C MET A 77 6.26 3.86 3.08
N VAL A 78 5.86 3.08 2.06
CA VAL A 78 6.69 2.01 1.49
C VAL A 78 6.73 2.02 -0.04
N TYR A 79 5.66 2.43 -0.71
CA TYR A 79 5.54 2.30 -2.16
C TYR A 79 6.62 3.11 -2.90
N ASN A 80 7.36 2.43 -3.79
CA ASN A 80 8.46 3.01 -4.57
C ASN A 80 9.59 3.65 -3.72
N ARG A 81 9.74 3.21 -2.47
CA ARG A 81 10.78 3.67 -1.55
C ARG A 81 11.84 2.60 -1.28
N GLN A 82 12.10 1.71 -2.24
CA GLN A 82 13.10 0.64 -2.09
C GLN A 82 14.45 1.24 -1.64
N GLU A 83 15.11 0.57 -0.69
CA GLU A 83 16.38 0.97 -0.07
C GLU A 83 16.32 2.25 0.79
N GLU A 84 15.25 3.03 0.72
CA GLU A 84 15.05 4.14 1.64
C GLU A 84 14.72 3.64 3.05
N PRO A 85 15.07 4.41 4.10
CA PRO A 85 14.70 4.07 5.47
C PRO A 85 13.19 4.07 5.66
N CYS A 86 12.68 3.05 6.35
CA CYS A 86 11.31 3.02 6.86
C CYS A 86 11.06 4.24 7.75
N ARG A 87 9.93 4.93 7.52
CA ARG A 87 9.55 6.12 8.30
C ARG A 87 9.22 5.83 9.77
N LEU A 88 9.01 4.55 10.13
CA LEU A 88 8.72 4.14 11.52
C LEU A 88 9.96 3.62 12.25
N CYS A 89 10.78 2.78 11.60
CA CYS A 89 11.85 2.05 12.28
C CYS A 89 13.24 2.25 11.67
N GLY A 90 13.37 3.01 10.58
CA GLY A 90 14.64 3.24 9.89
C GLY A 90 15.17 2.07 9.05
N THR A 91 14.64 0.85 9.21
CA THR A 91 15.05 -0.31 8.40
C THR A 91 14.80 -0.06 6.92
N PRO A 92 15.76 -0.37 6.02
CA PRO A 92 15.57 -0.19 4.58
C PRO A 92 14.35 -0.95 4.06
N ILE A 93 13.53 -0.28 3.25
CA ILE A 93 12.39 -0.90 2.57
C ILE A 93 12.90 -1.90 1.53
N ARG A 94 12.29 -3.07 1.52
CA ARG A 94 12.58 -4.14 0.57
C ARG A 94 11.56 -4.16 -0.55
N GLN A 95 12.00 -4.63 -1.70
CA GLN A 95 11.16 -4.90 -2.86
C GLN A 95 11.19 -6.39 -3.18
N ILE A 96 10.03 -6.97 -3.45
CA ILE A 96 9.87 -8.30 -4.04
C ILE A 96 8.98 -8.20 -5.27
N ARG A 97 9.07 -9.19 -6.16
CA ARG A 97 8.20 -9.28 -7.33
C ARG A 97 7.17 -10.39 -7.13
N GLN A 98 5.89 -10.04 -7.16
CA GLN A 98 4.77 -10.98 -7.00
C GLN A 98 3.81 -10.82 -8.18
N GLY A 99 3.57 -11.89 -8.94
CA GLY A 99 2.64 -11.87 -10.07
C GLY A 99 2.95 -10.76 -11.09
N GLN A 100 4.24 -10.60 -11.44
CA GLN A 100 4.75 -9.54 -12.33
C GLN A 100 4.66 -8.10 -11.79
N ARG A 101 4.21 -7.88 -10.55
CA ARG A 101 4.15 -6.57 -9.89
C ARG A 101 5.23 -6.42 -8.82
N SER A 102 5.72 -5.20 -8.66
CA SER A 102 6.63 -4.84 -7.57
C SER A 102 5.83 -4.59 -6.29
N THR A 103 6.22 -5.27 -5.22
CA THR A 103 5.68 -5.11 -3.87
C THR A 103 6.80 -4.57 -2.97
N TYR A 104 6.52 -3.51 -2.23
CA TYR A 104 7.41 -2.81 -1.32
C TYR A 104 6.92 -2.98 0.11
N TYR A 105 7.82 -3.30 1.04
CA TYR A 105 7.46 -3.54 2.43
C TYR A 105 8.65 -3.29 3.37
N CYS A 106 8.36 -3.06 4.65
CA CYS A 106 9.39 -3.00 5.68
C CYS A 106 9.54 -4.37 6.36
N PRO A 107 10.72 -5.03 6.31
CA PRO A 107 10.89 -6.36 6.88
C PRO A 107 10.83 -6.39 8.42
N LEU A 108 10.91 -5.24 9.08
CA LEU A 108 10.80 -5.15 10.54
C LEU A 108 9.36 -4.80 10.99
N CYS A 109 8.69 -3.86 10.30
CA CYS A 109 7.31 -3.48 10.64
C CYS A 109 6.26 -4.47 10.12
N GLN A 110 6.62 -5.32 9.15
CA GLN A 110 5.74 -6.31 8.54
C GLN A 110 6.39 -7.71 8.59
N PRO A 111 6.35 -8.37 9.76
CA PRO A 111 6.88 -9.72 9.93
C PRO A 111 6.06 -10.79 9.19
#